data_AF-A0A4R5MPK7-F1
#
_entry.id   AF-A0A4R5MPK7-F1
#
_cell.length_a   1.000
_cell.length_b   1.000
_cell.length_c   1.000
_cell.angle_alpha   90.00
_cell.angle_beta   90.00
_cell.angle_gamma   90.00
#
_symmetry.space_group_name_H-M   'P 1'
#
loop_
_entity.id
_entity.type
_entity.pdbx_description
1 polymer ?
#
loop_
_entity_poly.entity_id
_entity_poly.type
_entity_poly.pdbx_seq_one_letter_code
_entity_poly.pdbx_strand_id
1 'polypeptide(L)'
;MENAVIISGIISLIALIVFFIMSSNIGKIRDHIKSIDKPIWYNEYTKRKFMKRPNAEILFALQENVWQQIMLKPSVKNYEALKERWANEFISLGAEFPEYPFK
;
A
#
# COMPACT_ATOMS: atom_id res chain seq x y z
N MET A 1 28.10 41.77 24.43
CA MET A 1 28.37 40.76 23.38
C MET A 1 28.22 39.34 23.93
N GLU A 2 28.77 39.03 25.10
CA GLU A 2 28.68 37.68 25.72
C GLU A 2 27.25 37.14 25.88
N ASN A 3 26.31 37.96 26.37
CA ASN A 3 24.91 37.52 26.53
C ASN A 3 24.24 37.15 25.21
N ALA A 4 24.58 37.83 24.10
CA ALA A 4 24.03 37.53 22.78
C ALA A 4 24.59 36.20 22.23
N VAL A 5 25.87 35.92 22.51
CA VAL A 5 26.52 34.64 22.15
C VAL A 5 25.92 33.48 22.94
N ILE A 6 25.65 33.66 24.23
CA ILE A 6 25.02 32.64 25.07
C ILE A 6 23.59 32.33 24.58
N ILE A 7 22.79 33.37 24.30
CA ILE A 7 21.43 33.21 23.76
C ILE A 7 21.46 32.49 22.42
N SER A 8 22.36 32.87 21.52
CA SER A 8 22.53 32.21 20.22
C SER A 8 22.91 30.72 20.38
N GLY A 9 23.82 30.39 21.29
CA GLY A 9 24.21 29.01 21.57
C GLY A 9 23.05 28.16 22.09
N ILE A 10 22.20 28.71 22.96
CA ILE A 10 21.01 28.02 23.47
C ILE A 10 20.00 27.76 22.35
N ILE A 11 19.75 28.73 21.47
CA ILE A 11 18.84 28.57 20.34
C ILE A 11 19.35 27.48 19.38
N SER A 12 20.65 27.48 19.05
CA SER A 12 21.25 26.46 18.19
C SER A 12 21.19 25.06 18.80
N LEU A 13 21.38 24.94 20.12
CA LEU A 13 21.26 23.67 20.83
C LEU A 13 19.83 23.13 20.80
N ILE A 14 18.83 23.99 21.03
CA ILE A 14 17.41 23.63 20.96
C ILE A 14 17.04 23.18 19.53
N ALA A 15 17.50 23.89 18.50
CA ALA A 15 17.26 23.52 17.11
C ALA A 15 17.85 22.14 16.77
N LEU A 16 19.06 21.83 17.26
CA LEU A 16 19.70 20.53 17.12
C LEU A 16 18.90 19.42 17.81
N ILE A 17 18.45 19.63 19.05
CA ILE A 17 17.63 18.66 19.79
C ILE A 17 16.33 18.38 19.04
N VAL A 18 15.64 19.42 18.56
CA VAL A 18 14.41 19.28 17.78
C VAL A 18 14.66 18.51 16.47
N PHE A 19 15.76 18.80 15.78
CA PHE A 19 16.16 18.08 14.56
C PHE A 19 16.40 16.59 14.82
N PHE A 20 17.09 16.24 15.90
CA PHE A 20 17.30 14.84 16.30
C PHE A 20 15.99 14.14 16.70
N ILE A 21 15.09 14.82 17.39
CA ILE A 21 13.77 14.28 17.75
C ILE A 21 12.95 13.99 16.49
N MET A 22 12.85 14.93 15.54
CA MET A 22 12.15 14.70 14.28
C MET A 22 12.78 13.56 13.48
N SER A 23 14.10 13.53 13.40
CA SER A 23 14.83 12.48 12.69
C SER A 23 14.64 11.09 13.31
N SER A 24 14.57 11.01 14.64
CA SER A 24 14.31 9.75 15.35
C SER A 24 12.90 9.19 15.08
N ASN A 25 11.93 10.06 14.77
CA ASN A 25 10.55 9.69 14.48
C ASN A 25 10.29 9.38 13.00
N ILE A 26 11.22 9.66 12.08
CA ILE A 26 11.05 9.33 10.65
C ILE A 26 10.81 7.84 10.42
N GLY A 27 11.49 6.98 11.19
CA GLY A 27 11.26 5.52 11.14
C GLY A 27 9.82 5.17 11.50
N LYS A 28 9.32 5.72 12.62
CA LYS A 28 7.94 5.51 13.09
C LYS A 28 6.90 6.10 12.13
N ILE A 29 7.16 7.27 11.54
CA ILE A 29 6.28 7.90 10.55
C ILE A 29 6.23 7.04 9.28
N ARG A 30 7.38 6.55 8.79
CA ARG A 30 7.45 5.65 7.64
C ARG A 30 6.72 4.34 7.90
N ASP A 31 6.92 3.75 9.07
CA ASP A 31 6.31 2.48 9.44
C ASP A 31 4.81 2.67 9.69
N HIS A 32 4.39 3.83 10.20
CA HIS A 32 2.99 4.23 10.30
C HIS A 32 2.34 4.43 8.92
N ILE A 33 3.00 5.12 7.98
CA ILE A 33 2.55 5.28 6.60
C ILE A 33 2.39 3.91 5.94
N LYS A 34 3.39 3.01 6.09
CA LYS A 34 3.32 1.63 5.60
C LYS A 34 2.22 0.80 6.27
N SER A 35 1.89 1.10 7.53
CA SER A 35 0.81 0.41 8.26
C SER A 35 -0.59 0.90 7.87
N ILE A 36 -0.69 2.15 7.39
CA ILE A 36 -1.94 2.75 6.91
C ILE A 36 -2.20 2.35 5.46
N ASP A 37 -1.16 2.25 4.64
CA ASP A 37 -1.28 1.81 3.25
C ASP A 37 -1.60 0.31 3.22
N LYS A 38 -2.89 -0.01 3.12
CA LYS A 38 -3.32 -1.34 2.69
C LYS A 38 -2.54 -1.67 1.41
N PRO A 39 -1.97 -2.88 1.28
CA PRO A 39 -1.25 -3.24 0.07
C PRO A 39 -2.15 -2.98 -1.14
N ILE A 40 -1.71 -2.10 -2.03
CA ILE A 40 -2.37 -1.86 -3.31
C ILE A 40 -2.12 -3.11 -4.13
N TRP A 41 -3.00 -4.10 -3.99
CA TRP A 41 -2.80 -5.43 -4.57
C TRP A 41 -2.69 -5.39 -6.10
N TYR A 42 -3.24 -4.36 -6.74
CA TYR A 42 -3.00 -4.09 -8.16
C TYR A 42 -1.50 -3.86 -8.48
N ASN A 43 -0.78 -3.12 -7.64
CA ASN A 43 0.66 -2.89 -7.82
C ASN A 43 1.44 -4.19 -7.60
N GLU A 44 1.05 -4.99 -6.61
CA GLU A 44 1.66 -6.30 -6.36
C GLU A 44 1.38 -7.28 -7.51
N TYR A 45 0.16 -7.31 -8.06
CA TYR A 45 -0.17 -8.07 -9.27
C TYR A 45 0.73 -7.67 -10.44
N THR A 46 0.82 -6.37 -10.72
CA THR A 46 1.62 -5.83 -11.83
C THR A 46 3.11 -6.16 -11.66
N LYS A 47 3.64 -5.96 -10.45
CA LYS A 47 5.02 -6.29 -10.10
C LYS A 47 5.32 -7.77 -10.28
N ARG A 48 4.46 -8.66 -9.75
CA ARG A 48 4.66 -10.12 -9.86
C ARG A 48 4.60 -10.59 -11.30
N LYS A 49 3.66 -10.04 -12.10
CA LYS A 49 3.55 -10.30 -13.54
C LYS A 49 4.80 -9.84 -14.29
N PHE A 50 5.29 -8.62 -14.03
CA PHE A 50 6.51 -8.09 -14.64
C PHE A 50 7.76 -8.91 -14.27
N MET A 51 7.85 -9.35 -13.02
CA MET A 51 8.93 -10.20 -12.52
C MET A 51 8.82 -11.67 -12.95
N LYS A 52 7.80 -12.03 -13.73
CA LYS A 52 7.53 -13.41 -14.19
C LYS A 52 7.52 -14.42 -13.03
N ARG A 53 6.89 -14.03 -11.91
CA ARG A 53 6.68 -14.91 -10.75
C ARG A 53 5.79 -16.10 -11.13
N PRO A 54 5.78 -17.19 -10.35
CA PRO A 54 4.87 -18.30 -10.57
C PRO A 54 3.41 -17.83 -10.69
N ASN A 55 2.63 -18.46 -11.57
CA ASN A 55 1.23 -18.09 -11.81
C ASN A 55 0.40 -18.07 -10.52
N ALA A 56 0.67 -18.98 -9.58
CA ALA A 56 0.01 -19.02 -8.28
C ALA A 56 0.21 -17.71 -7.47
N GLU A 57 1.41 -17.12 -7.49
CA GLU A 57 1.67 -15.86 -6.80
C GLU A 57 1.02 -14.67 -7.50
N ILE A 58 0.99 -14.67 -8.82
CA ILE A 58 0.32 -13.63 -9.62
C ILE A 58 -1.19 -13.70 -9.39
N LEU A 59 -1.75 -14.91 -9.41
CA LEU A 59 -3.16 -15.19 -9.18
C LEU A 59 -3.58 -14.73 -7.77
N PHE A 60 -2.79 -15.05 -6.75
CA PHE A 60 -3.07 -14.59 -5.39
C PHE A 60 -3.20 -13.07 -5.30
N ALA A 61 -2.26 -12.33 -5.90
CA ALA A 61 -2.32 -10.86 -5.89
C ALA A 61 -3.52 -10.32 -6.68
N LEU A 62 -3.91 -11.00 -7.77
CA LEU A 62 -5.09 -10.64 -8.54
C LEU A 62 -6.39 -10.90 -7.76
N GLN A 63 -6.48 -12.05 -7.07
CA GLN A 63 -7.61 -12.39 -6.19
C GLN A 63 -7.80 -11.36 -5.09
N GLU A 64 -6.72 -11.01 -4.40
CA GLU A 64 -6.72 -9.99 -3.36
C GLU A 64 -7.13 -8.60 -3.88
N ASN A 65 -6.69 -8.24 -5.09
CA ASN A 65 -7.10 -6.99 -5.76
C ASN A 65 -8.60 -6.97 -6.11
N VAL A 66 -9.13 -8.08 -6.64
CA VAL A 66 -10.56 -8.22 -6.94
C VAL A 66 -11.38 -8.18 -5.65
N TRP A 67 -10.94 -8.88 -4.61
CA TRP A 67 -11.57 -8.87 -3.30
C TRP A 67 -11.65 -7.45 -2.71
N GLN A 68 -10.54 -6.70 -2.73
CA GLN A 68 -10.54 -5.31 -2.27
C GLN A 68 -11.56 -4.45 -3.04
N GLN A 69 -11.65 -4.59 -4.36
CA GLN A 69 -12.60 -3.81 -5.17
C GLN A 69 -14.06 -4.22 -4.92
N ILE A 70 -14.33 -5.50 -4.66
CA ILE A 70 -15.65 -6.00 -4.27
C ILE A 70 -16.04 -5.45 -2.89
N MET A 71 -15.13 -5.48 -1.91
CA MET A 71 -15.37 -4.99 -0.55
C MET A 71 -15.57 -3.47 -0.49
N LEU A 72 -14.88 -2.71 -1.35
CA LEU A 72 -15.06 -1.25 -1.43
C LEU A 72 -16.43 -0.85 -1.99
N LYS A 73 -16.97 -1.63 -2.94
CA LYS A 73 -18.27 -1.37 -3.55
C LYS A 73 -19.05 -2.67 -3.73
N PRO A 74 -19.69 -3.17 -2.66
CA PRO A 74 -20.43 -4.43 -2.68
C PRO A 74 -21.73 -4.25 -3.47
N SER A 75 -21.66 -4.54 -4.76
CA SER A 75 -22.82 -4.50 -5.65
C SER A 75 -22.63 -5.48 -6.80
N VAL A 76 -23.73 -6.12 -7.22
CA VAL A 76 -23.72 -7.04 -8.37
C VAL A 76 -23.21 -6.35 -9.63
N LYS A 77 -23.62 -5.09 -9.86
CA LYS A 77 -23.13 -4.30 -11.00
C LYS A 77 -21.60 -4.13 -11.01
N ASN A 78 -21.00 -3.85 -9.85
CA ASN A 78 -19.54 -3.73 -9.73
C ASN A 78 -18.85 -5.09 -9.93
N TYR A 79 -19.43 -6.15 -9.37
CA TYR A 79 -18.94 -7.51 -9.55
C TYR A 79 -18.92 -7.94 -11.03
N GLU A 80 -20.01 -7.74 -11.77
CA GLU A 80 -20.06 -8.09 -13.20
C GLU A 80 -19.03 -7.30 -14.02
N ALA A 81 -18.84 -6.02 -13.72
CA ALA A 81 -17.80 -5.22 -14.38
C ALA A 81 -16.37 -5.70 -14.06
N LEU A 82 -16.13 -6.16 -12.82
CA LEU A 82 -14.85 -6.77 -12.45
C LEU A 82 -14.65 -8.12 -13.13
N LYS A 83 -15.70 -8.92 -13.22
CA LYS A 83 -15.69 -10.21 -13.91
C LYS A 83 -15.37 -10.04 -15.39
N GLU A 84 -16.06 -9.13 -16.07
CA GLU A 84 -15.79 -8.81 -17.49
C GLU A 84 -14.34 -8.38 -17.71
N ARG A 85 -13.80 -7.56 -16.80
CA ARG A 85 -12.44 -7.05 -16.89
C ARG A 85 -11.35 -8.09 -16.65
N TRP A 86 -11.56 -9.01 -15.72
CA TRP A 86 -10.48 -9.86 -15.17
C TRP A 86 -10.66 -11.35 -15.44
N ALA A 87 -11.82 -11.81 -15.93
CA ALA A 87 -12.07 -13.24 -16.14
C ALA A 87 -11.01 -13.89 -17.05
N ASN A 88 -10.59 -13.20 -18.11
CA ASN A 88 -9.56 -13.71 -19.03
C ASN A 88 -8.20 -13.87 -18.33
N GLU A 89 -7.81 -12.92 -17.48
CA GLU A 89 -6.59 -12.99 -16.69
C GLU A 89 -6.62 -14.17 -15.71
N PHE A 90 -7.74 -14.39 -15.02
CA PHE A 90 -7.92 -15.55 -14.15
C PHE A 90 -7.74 -16.87 -14.93
N ILE A 91 -8.40 -16.98 -16.09
CA ILE A 91 -8.28 -18.16 -16.95
C ILE A 91 -6.83 -18.35 -17.42
N SER A 92 -6.14 -17.27 -17.81
CA SER A 92 -4.74 -17.32 -18.23
C SER A 92 -3.78 -17.77 -17.12
N LEU A 93 -4.16 -17.54 -15.86
CA LEU A 93 -3.41 -17.94 -14.67
C LEU A 93 -3.85 -19.32 -14.14
N GLY A 94 -4.81 -19.98 -14.80
CA GLY A 94 -5.27 -21.34 -14.47
C GLY A 94 -6.38 -21.38 -13.42
N ALA A 95 -7.17 -20.33 -13.28
CA ALA A 95 -8.26 -20.25 -12.30
C ALA A 95 -9.55 -19.69 -12.89
N GLU A 96 -10.66 -19.92 -12.20
CA GLU A 96 -11.94 -19.29 -12.50
C GLU A 96 -12.11 -17.99 -11.72
N PHE A 97 -12.91 -17.07 -12.27
CA PHE A 97 -13.24 -15.83 -11.56
C PHE A 97 -14.12 -16.15 -10.34
N PRO A 98 -13.82 -15.60 -9.15
CA PRO A 98 -14.50 -15.94 -7.90
C PRO A 98 -15.99 -15.60 -7.95
N GLU A 99 -16.81 -16.37 -7.23
CA GLU A 99 -18.23 -16.07 -7.08
C GLU A 99 -18.49 -14.79 -6.27
N TYR A 100 -19.63 -14.15 -6.52
CA TYR A 100 -20.06 -13.00 -5.73
C TYR A 100 -20.33 -13.42 -4.27
N PRO A 101 -19.63 -12.82 -3.27
CA PRO A 101 -19.64 -13.29 -1.89
C PRO A 101 -20.83 -12.80 -1.04
N PHE A 102 -21.60 -11.83 -1.53
CA PHE A 102 -22.71 -11.20 -0.78
C PHE A 102 -24.09 -11.62 -1.29
N LYS A 103 -24.24 -12.89 -1.66
CA LYS A 103 -25.52 -13.50 -2.05
C LYS A 103 -26.51 -13.52 -0.89
#